data_AF-A0A914KWX4-F1
#
_entry.id   AF-A0A914KWX4-F1
#
_cell.length_a   1.000
_cell.length_b   1.000
_cell.length_c   1.000
_cell.angle_alpha   90.00
_cell.angle_beta   90.00
_cell.angle_gamma   90.00
#
_symmetry.space_group_name_H-M   'P 1'
#
loop_
_entity.id
_entity.type
_entity.pdbx_description
1 polymer ?
#
loop_
_entity_poly.entity_id
_entity_poly.type
_entity_poly.pdbx_seq_one_letter_code
_entity_poly.pdbx_strand_id
1 'polypeptide(L)'
;MDPKAMDPKLDKAYKVKFSDRSGESGAGKTENTRRIIEYLINVSGNYSQKTPNLNEGRKSIDSALLAAGTVLEAFGNAQTIHNDNSSRLGKFIRLEFENGGRLRSACIDCYLLEKSRVVCQNPGDRNFHIFYRLLKNSSFLASDKAQKIANKIFGYSLVEADLFRFLNQGNIAEKSVHAKFIDDLEGGRETEVGLLLIEVIMELCDKYIP
;
A
#
# COMPACT_ATOMS: atom_id res chain seq x y z
N MET A 1 1.08 -40.69 -23.55
CA MET A 1 2.00 -39.56 -23.33
C MET A 1 1.47 -38.79 -22.14
N ASP A 2 2.28 -38.70 -21.09
CA ASP A 2 1.93 -38.14 -19.79
C ASP A 2 1.85 -36.59 -19.87
N PRO A 3 0.80 -35.89 -19.42
CA PRO A 3 0.67 -34.43 -19.57
C PRO A 3 1.57 -33.60 -18.63
N LYS A 4 2.54 -34.20 -17.92
CA LYS A 4 3.31 -33.54 -16.86
C LYS A 4 4.81 -33.38 -17.12
N ALA A 5 5.27 -33.48 -18.36
CA ALA A 5 6.65 -33.11 -18.69
C ALA A 5 6.70 -31.67 -19.22
N MET A 6 6.64 -30.70 -18.30
CA MET A 6 6.99 -29.31 -18.58
C MET A 6 8.52 -29.26 -18.79
N ASP A 7 8.95 -28.82 -19.98
CA ASP A 7 10.35 -28.74 -20.39
C ASP A 7 11.18 -27.88 -19.39
N PRO A 8 12.22 -28.44 -18.74
CA PRO A 8 13.04 -27.72 -17.77
C PRO A 8 13.87 -26.57 -18.37
N LYS A 9 13.83 -26.34 -19.69
CA LYS A 9 14.57 -25.26 -20.36
C LYS A 9 13.79 -23.95 -20.56
N LEU A 10 12.55 -23.84 -20.05
CA LEU A 10 11.71 -22.65 -20.22
C LEU A 10 11.64 -21.69 -19.01
N ASP A 11 12.52 -21.80 -18.00
CA ASP A 11 12.56 -20.91 -16.82
C ASP A 11 13.78 -19.96 -16.83
N LYS A 12 14.02 -19.28 -17.95
CA LYS A 12 14.96 -18.15 -18.00
C LYS A 12 14.30 -16.85 -17.55
N ALA A 13 13.48 -16.91 -16.49
CA ALA A 13 12.91 -15.72 -15.90
C ALA A 13 13.93 -15.08 -14.94
N TYR A 14 14.33 -13.84 -15.19
CA TYR A 14 15.20 -13.13 -14.24
C TYR A 14 14.37 -12.79 -13.00
N LYS A 15 14.84 -13.21 -11.82
CA LYS A 15 14.15 -12.99 -10.54
C LYS A 15 14.91 -11.96 -9.71
N VAL A 16 14.29 -10.80 -9.47
CA VAL A 16 14.85 -9.76 -8.57
C VAL A 16 14.10 -9.79 -7.24
N LYS A 17 14.84 -9.71 -6.13
CA LYS A 17 14.32 -9.84 -4.76
C LYS A 17 14.67 -8.61 -3.92
N PHE A 18 13.66 -7.97 -3.32
CA PHE A 18 13.83 -6.83 -2.41
C PHE A 18 13.38 -7.20 -0.99
N SER A 19 14.14 -6.77 0.02
CA SER A 19 13.80 -6.93 1.43
C SER A 19 14.17 -5.67 2.22
N ASP A 20 13.19 -5.11 2.92
CA ASP A 20 13.39 -3.88 3.72
C ASP A 20 13.96 -4.13 5.13
N ARG A 21 14.60 -5.29 5.40
CA ARG A 21 15.02 -5.68 6.76
C ARG A 21 16.31 -5.04 7.28
N SER A 22 17.19 -4.51 6.43
CA SER A 22 18.60 -4.27 6.81
C SER A 22 18.98 -2.81 7.10
N GLY A 23 18.20 -2.07 7.90
CA GLY A 23 18.60 -0.72 8.30
C GLY A 23 17.72 -0.08 9.37
N GLU A 24 18.17 1.03 9.95
CA GLU A 24 17.44 1.79 10.97
C GLU A 24 16.13 2.39 10.42
N SER A 25 15.15 2.64 11.30
CA SER A 25 13.90 3.32 10.92
C SER A 25 14.23 4.71 10.36
N GLY A 26 13.68 5.05 9.18
CA GLY A 26 13.95 6.35 8.54
C GLY A 26 15.16 6.38 7.59
N ALA A 27 15.93 5.29 7.47
CA ALA A 27 17.11 5.22 6.57
C ALA A 27 16.78 5.22 5.05
N GLY A 28 15.53 5.45 4.65
CA GLY A 28 15.13 5.53 3.24
C GLY A 28 14.92 4.17 2.53
N LYS A 29 14.81 3.06 3.28
CA LYS A 29 14.66 1.69 2.71
C LYS A 29 13.47 1.60 1.73
N THR A 30 12.30 2.00 2.18
CA THR A 30 11.05 1.97 1.38
C THR A 30 11.17 2.80 0.11
N GLU A 31 11.71 4.02 0.22
CA GLU A 31 11.87 4.91 -0.92
C GLU A 31 12.91 4.36 -1.92
N ASN A 32 14.02 3.80 -1.43
CA ASN A 32 15.02 3.19 -2.29
C ASN A 32 14.44 1.97 -3.03
N THR A 33 13.72 1.09 -2.32
CA THR A 33 13.02 -0.05 -2.93
C THR A 33 12.03 0.42 -4.00
N ARG A 34 11.26 1.48 -3.73
CA ARG A 34 10.33 2.10 -4.70
C ARG A 34 11.06 2.58 -5.95
N ARG A 35 12.16 3.32 -5.81
CA ARG A 35 12.94 3.84 -6.94
C ARG A 35 13.59 2.75 -7.78
N ILE A 36 14.09 1.68 -7.15
CA ILE A 36 14.67 0.55 -7.89
C ILE A 36 13.59 -0.15 -8.71
N ILE A 37 12.40 -0.36 -8.14
CA ILE A 37 11.28 -0.97 -8.86
C ILE A 37 10.87 -0.09 -10.06
N GLU A 38 10.72 1.22 -9.87
CA GLU A 38 10.41 2.17 -10.95
C GLU A 38 11.47 2.13 -12.06
N TYR A 39 12.75 2.10 -11.69
CA TYR A 39 13.85 2.01 -12.64
C TYR A 39 13.78 0.70 -13.44
N LEU A 40 13.60 -0.44 -12.78
CA LEU A 40 13.50 -1.75 -13.43
C LEU A 40 12.31 -1.83 -14.38
N ILE A 41 11.16 -1.28 -14.00
CA ILE A 41 9.99 -1.17 -14.86
C ILE A 41 10.31 -0.32 -16.09
N ASN A 42 10.96 0.83 -15.91
CA ASN A 42 11.29 1.75 -16.99
C ASN A 42 12.23 1.09 -18.03
N VAL A 43 13.32 0.46 -17.57
CA VAL A 43 14.27 -0.22 -18.47
C VAL A 43 13.72 -1.49 -19.11
N SER A 44 12.69 -2.11 -18.53
CA SER A 44 12.04 -3.32 -19.08
C SER A 44 11.24 -3.10 -20.37
N GLY A 45 11.17 -1.86 -20.88
CA GLY A 45 10.45 -1.53 -22.12
C GLY A 45 8.93 -1.52 -21.97
N ASN A 46 8.40 -1.69 -20.75
CA ASN A 46 6.98 -1.50 -20.45
C ASN A 46 6.58 0.01 -20.37
N TYR A 47 7.54 0.92 -20.56
CA TYR A 47 7.31 2.35 -20.47
C TYR A 47 6.60 2.89 -21.73
N SER A 48 5.28 3.04 -21.65
CA SER A 48 4.58 4.04 -22.48
C SER A 48 4.91 5.41 -21.88
N GLN A 49 5.56 6.29 -22.65
CA GLN A 49 6.32 7.52 -22.30
C GLN A 49 5.78 8.51 -21.24
N LYS A 50 4.64 8.29 -20.59
CA LYS A 50 4.22 9.12 -19.45
C LYS A 50 4.43 8.37 -18.14
N THR A 51 4.88 9.11 -17.14
CA THR A 51 4.85 8.71 -15.73
C THR A 51 3.52 8.01 -15.40
N PRO A 52 3.52 6.86 -14.72
CA PRO A 52 2.30 6.16 -14.37
C PRO A 52 1.54 7.02 -13.35
N ASN A 53 0.61 7.84 -13.86
CA ASN A 53 -0.37 8.50 -13.03
C ASN A 53 -1.40 7.44 -12.65
N LEU A 54 -1.57 7.18 -11.35
CA LEU A 54 -2.58 6.24 -10.84
C LEU A 54 -3.99 6.63 -11.33
N ASN A 55 -4.21 7.91 -11.64
CA ASN A 55 -5.46 8.43 -12.18
C ASN A 55 -5.68 8.13 -13.68
N GLU A 56 -4.66 7.68 -14.43
CA GLU A 56 -4.81 7.35 -15.86
C GLU A 56 -5.35 5.93 -16.10
N GLY A 57 -5.62 5.13 -15.04
CA GLY A 57 -6.32 3.85 -15.15
C GLY A 57 -5.63 2.83 -16.07
N ARG A 58 -4.32 2.95 -16.30
CA ARG A 58 -3.58 1.98 -17.13
C ARG A 58 -3.57 0.63 -16.43
N LYS A 59 -4.07 -0.38 -17.13
CA LYS A 59 -4.17 -1.76 -16.68
C LYS A 59 -2.87 -2.49 -17.00
N SER A 60 -1.84 -2.28 -16.19
CA SER A 60 -0.53 -2.88 -16.42
C SER A 60 0.07 -3.38 -15.10
N ILE A 61 0.99 -4.36 -15.18
CA ILE A 61 1.57 -5.01 -14.00
C ILE A 61 2.35 -3.99 -13.15
N ASP A 62 2.98 -3.01 -13.80
CA ASP A 62 3.67 -1.90 -13.17
C ASP A 62 2.74 -0.99 -12.37
N SER A 63 1.59 -0.58 -12.94
CA SER A 63 0.63 0.26 -12.22
C SER A 63 0.00 -0.50 -11.04
N ALA A 64 -0.26 -1.79 -11.21
CA ALA A 64 -0.73 -2.68 -10.14
C ALA A 64 0.28 -2.79 -8.99
N LEU A 65 1.57 -2.96 -9.32
CA LEU A 65 2.65 -3.08 -8.34
C LEU A 65 2.83 -1.78 -7.54
N LEU A 66 2.79 -0.63 -8.21
CA LEU A 66 2.86 0.68 -7.56
C LEU A 66 1.64 0.94 -6.66
N ALA A 67 0.43 0.65 -7.16
CA ALA A 67 -0.81 0.76 -6.38
C ALA A 67 -0.81 -0.16 -5.15
N ALA A 68 -0.35 -1.41 -5.30
CA ALA A 68 -0.20 -2.34 -4.17
C ALA A 68 0.79 -1.79 -3.13
N GLY A 69 1.86 -1.13 -3.56
CA GLY A 69 2.78 -0.40 -2.69
C GLY A 69 2.05 0.63 -1.82
N THR A 70 1.33 1.57 -2.45
CA THR A 70 0.54 2.62 -1.79
C THR A 70 -0.47 2.05 -0.79
N VAL A 71 -1.22 1.02 -1.19
CA VAL A 71 -2.18 0.34 -0.31
C VAL A 71 -1.47 -0.30 0.88
N LEU A 72 -0.38 -1.05 0.65
CA LEU A 72 0.38 -1.68 1.74
C LEU A 72 1.02 -0.65 2.68
N GLU A 73 1.36 0.55 2.23
CA GLU A 73 1.80 1.64 3.11
C GLU A 73 0.65 2.17 3.96
N ALA A 74 -0.55 2.34 3.39
CA ALA A 74 -1.72 2.76 4.16
C ALA A 74 -2.01 1.79 5.32
N PHE A 75 -1.98 0.48 5.04
CA PHE A 75 -2.32 -0.57 6.01
C PHE A 75 -1.15 -1.01 6.90
N GLY A 76 0.09 -0.83 6.46
CA GLY A 76 1.28 -1.40 7.08
C GLY A 76 2.26 -0.38 7.66
N ASN A 77 2.09 0.92 7.40
CA ASN A 77 2.93 1.97 7.95
C ASN A 77 2.18 2.80 8.99
N ALA A 78 2.94 3.40 9.90
CA ALA A 78 2.44 4.29 10.94
C ALA A 78 3.47 5.38 11.26
N GLN A 79 2.99 6.49 11.83
CA GLN A 79 3.86 7.50 12.42
C GLN A 79 4.45 6.98 13.74
N THR A 80 5.74 7.20 13.89
CA THR A 80 6.50 7.03 15.13
C THR A 80 7.23 8.32 15.46
N ILE A 81 7.72 8.46 16.69
CA ILE A 81 8.52 9.63 17.11
C ILE A 81 9.77 9.91 16.23
N HIS A 82 10.24 8.93 15.46
CA HIS A 82 11.44 9.03 14.63
C HIS A 82 11.16 9.03 13.12
N ASN A 83 9.96 8.65 12.70
CA ASN A 83 9.63 8.48 11.29
C ASN A 83 8.12 8.53 11.11
N ASP A 84 7.66 9.48 10.30
CA ASP A 84 6.25 9.71 10.02
C ASP A 84 5.61 8.63 9.15
N ASN A 85 6.40 7.85 8.41
CA ASN A 85 5.95 6.76 7.55
C ASN A 85 6.75 5.47 7.86
N SER A 86 6.80 5.07 9.14
CA SER A 86 7.55 3.89 9.58
C SER A 86 6.83 2.61 9.16
N SER A 87 7.49 1.77 8.34
CA SER A 87 6.97 0.46 7.98
C SER A 87 6.95 -0.48 9.18
N ARG A 88 5.76 -0.96 9.54
CA ARG A 88 5.50 -1.93 10.62
C ARG A 88 5.07 -3.29 10.06
N LEU A 89 5.28 -3.47 8.76
CA LEU A 89 5.10 -4.68 7.98
C LEU A 89 6.38 -4.90 7.19
N GLY A 90 6.93 -6.12 7.26
CA GLY A 90 7.99 -6.53 6.36
C GLY A 90 7.43 -6.94 5.00
N LYS A 91 8.12 -6.52 3.94
CA LYS A 91 7.74 -6.84 2.56
C LYS A 91 8.89 -7.59 1.88
N PHE A 92 8.54 -8.54 1.03
CA PHE A 92 9.46 -9.22 0.13
C PHE A 92 8.87 -9.17 -1.27
N ILE A 93 9.52 -8.45 -2.17
CA ILE A 93 9.01 -8.21 -3.52
C ILE A 93 9.83 -9.04 -4.49
N ARG A 94 9.15 -9.84 -5.31
CA ARG A 94 9.73 -10.68 -6.35
C ARG A 94 9.22 -10.21 -7.71
N LEU A 95 10.14 -9.85 -8.59
CA LEU A 95 9.83 -9.48 -9.98
C LEU A 95 10.35 -10.58 -10.90
N GLU A 96 9.54 -11.00 -11.86
CA GLU A 96 9.94 -11.98 -12.88
C GLU A 96 9.92 -11.33 -14.25
N PHE A 97 11.04 -11.39 -14.96
CA PHE A 97 11.20 -10.83 -16.31
C PHE A 97 11.36 -11.95 -17.33
N GLU A 98 10.83 -11.78 -18.54
CA GLU A 98 11.04 -12.71 -19.65
C GLU A 98 12.44 -12.57 -20.26
N ASN A 99 12.81 -13.49 -21.15
CA ASN A 99 14.08 -13.45 -21.88
C ASN A 99 14.34 -12.12 -22.63
N GLY A 100 13.27 -11.40 -23.01
CA GLY A 100 13.35 -10.09 -23.65
C GLY A 100 13.46 -8.90 -22.70
N GLY A 101 13.61 -9.14 -21.39
CA GLY A 101 13.73 -8.09 -20.37
C GLY A 101 12.41 -7.46 -19.95
N ARG A 102 11.27 -7.89 -20.52
CA ARG A 102 9.93 -7.40 -20.17
C ARG A 102 9.47 -7.96 -18.84
N LEU A 103 8.90 -7.13 -17.96
CA LEU A 103 8.28 -7.59 -16.71
C LEU A 103 7.08 -8.50 -17.03
N ARG A 104 7.15 -9.75 -16.57
CA ARG A 104 6.13 -10.80 -16.75
C ARG A 104 5.17 -10.88 -15.58
N SER A 105 5.69 -10.81 -14.36
CA SER A 105 4.92 -10.97 -13.14
C SER A 105 5.59 -10.25 -11.96
N ALA A 106 4.80 -9.92 -10.94
CA ALA A 106 5.28 -9.38 -9.68
C ALA A 106 4.51 -10.04 -8.52
N CYS A 107 5.20 -10.33 -7.43
CA CYS A 107 4.62 -10.91 -6.22
C CYS A 107 5.15 -10.18 -4.99
N ILE A 108 4.27 -9.86 -4.04
CA ILE A 108 4.63 -9.23 -2.77
C ILE A 108 4.24 -10.16 -1.63
N ASP A 109 5.23 -10.73 -0.98
CA ASP A 109 5.06 -11.53 0.24
C ASP A 109 5.19 -10.61 1.46
N CYS A 110 4.10 -10.51 2.23
CA CYS A 110 4.03 -9.68 3.44
C CYS A 110 4.29 -10.54 4.69
N TYR A 111 5.11 -10.05 5.62
CA TYR A 111 5.46 -10.78 6.85
C TYR A 111 5.60 -9.85 8.06
N LEU A 112 5.40 -10.42 9.26
CA LEU A 112 5.64 -9.75 10.55
C LEU A 112 4.95 -8.40 10.70
N LEU A 113 3.66 -8.32 10.34
CA LEU A 113 2.84 -7.15 10.69
C LEU A 113 2.82 -6.98 12.21
N GLU A 114 3.11 -5.78 12.69
CA GLU A 114 3.00 -5.41 14.11
C GLU A 114 1.52 -5.29 14.54
N LYS A 115 0.84 -6.43 14.66
CA LYS A 115 -0.60 -6.48 15.00
C LYS A 115 -0.95 -5.79 16.32
N SER A 116 -0.02 -5.80 17.30
CA SER A 116 -0.21 -5.13 18.59
C SER A 116 -0.48 -3.63 18.46
N ARG A 117 0.05 -2.99 17.40
CA ARG A 117 -0.16 -1.56 17.13
C ARG A 117 -1.63 -1.19 16.99
N VAL A 118 -2.48 -2.11 16.53
CA VAL A 118 -3.92 -1.86 16.39
C VAL A 118 -4.54 -1.50 17.74
N VAL A 119 -4.11 -2.15 18.82
CA VAL A 119 -4.71 -2.02 20.15
C VAL A 119 -3.89 -1.23 21.14
N CYS A 120 -2.59 -1.00 20.90
CA CYS A 120 -1.72 -0.23 21.78
C CYS A 120 -0.63 0.50 20.96
N GLN A 121 -0.38 1.77 21.25
CA GLN A 121 0.73 2.53 20.67
C GLN A 121 1.60 3.14 21.77
N ASN A 122 2.88 3.33 21.47
CA ASN A 122 3.77 4.07 22.37
C ASN A 122 3.34 5.54 22.46
N PRO A 123 3.66 6.24 23.57
CA PRO A 123 3.47 7.68 23.63
C PRO A 123 4.20 8.39 22.47
N GLY A 124 3.49 9.20 21.71
CA GLY A 124 4.02 9.89 20.53
C GLY A 124 4.00 9.09 19.22
N ASP A 125 3.43 7.88 19.22
CA ASP A 125 3.17 7.08 18.01
C ASP A 125 1.70 7.13 17.58
N ARG A 126 1.42 7.04 16.27
CA ARG A 126 0.07 6.81 15.73
C ARG A 126 -0.21 5.32 15.54
N ASN A 127 -1.48 5.01 15.38
CA ASN A 127 -1.90 3.76 14.75
C ASN A 127 -1.58 3.78 13.24
N PHE A 128 -1.91 2.70 12.51
CA PHE A 128 -1.74 2.63 11.06
C PHE A 128 -2.45 3.77 10.33
N HIS A 129 -1.84 4.26 9.25
CA HIS A 129 -2.37 5.42 8.51
C HIS A 129 -3.80 5.20 7.99
N ILE A 130 -4.14 3.97 7.59
CA ILE A 130 -5.46 3.62 7.05
C ILE A 130 -6.61 4.11 7.94
N PHE A 131 -6.49 4.00 9.26
CA PHE A 131 -7.58 4.41 10.15
C PHE A 131 -7.87 5.90 10.05
N TYR A 132 -6.83 6.73 10.00
CA TYR A 132 -6.97 8.18 9.91
C TYR A 132 -7.37 8.62 8.51
N ARG A 133 -6.79 7.98 7.47
CA ARG A 133 -7.17 8.18 6.07
C ARG A 133 -8.64 7.86 5.82
N LEU A 134 -9.18 6.80 6.41
CA LEU A 134 -10.61 6.44 6.31
C LEU A 134 -11.51 7.47 6.99
N LEU A 135 -11.08 8.06 8.11
CA LEU A 135 -11.87 9.09 8.80
C LEU A 135 -11.84 10.44 8.08
N LYS A 136 -10.74 10.78 7.41
CA LYS A 136 -10.60 12.05 6.67
C LYS A 136 -11.12 11.97 5.23
N ASN A 137 -10.99 10.83 4.55
CA ASN A 137 -11.46 10.69 3.18
C ASN A 137 -12.99 10.57 3.13
N SER A 138 -13.63 11.68 2.75
CA SER A 138 -15.09 11.80 2.74
C SER A 138 -15.76 10.83 1.79
N SER A 139 -15.12 10.36 0.71
CA SER A 139 -15.69 9.37 -0.21
C SER A 139 -16.07 8.06 0.49
N PHE A 140 -15.27 7.63 1.47
CA PHE A 140 -15.53 6.42 2.25
C PHE A 140 -16.73 6.58 3.18
N LEU A 141 -16.88 7.76 3.79
CA LEU A 141 -18.03 8.12 4.63
C LEU A 141 -19.26 8.60 3.83
N ALA A 142 -19.08 8.97 2.56
CA ALA A 142 -20.12 9.54 1.70
C ALA A 142 -21.14 8.51 1.22
N SER A 143 -20.88 7.20 1.36
CA SER A 143 -21.94 6.23 1.15
C SER A 143 -23.02 6.43 2.22
N ASP A 144 -24.28 6.55 1.79
CA ASP A 144 -25.44 6.67 2.69
C ASP A 144 -25.43 5.61 3.80
N LYS A 145 -24.89 4.42 3.51
CA LYS A 145 -24.76 3.33 4.45
C LYS A 145 -23.69 3.59 5.50
N ALA A 146 -22.50 4.06 5.11
CA ALA A 146 -21.43 4.42 6.05
C ALA A 146 -21.84 5.60 6.92
N GLN A 147 -22.45 6.65 6.33
CA GLN A 147 -22.95 7.79 7.09
C GLN A 147 -24.06 7.39 8.07
N LYS A 148 -25.01 6.53 7.65
CA LYS A 148 -26.06 6.01 8.55
C LYS A 148 -25.48 5.17 9.69
N ILE A 149 -24.47 4.35 9.43
CA ILE A 149 -23.78 3.56 10.46
C ILE A 149 -23.02 4.48 11.41
N ALA A 150 -22.27 5.45 10.88
CA ALA A 150 -21.53 6.43 11.67
C ALA A 150 -22.46 7.27 12.55
N ASN A 151 -23.55 7.79 11.98
CA ASN A 151 -24.57 8.55 12.72
C ASN A 151 -25.28 7.68 13.76
N LYS A 152 -25.56 6.41 13.46
CA LYS A 152 -26.24 5.49 14.40
C LYS A 152 -25.34 5.03 15.56
N ILE A 153 -24.06 4.82 15.30
CA ILE A 153 -23.11 4.33 16.31
C ILE A 153 -22.53 5.48 17.13
N PHE A 154 -22.20 6.60 16.49
CA PHE A 154 -21.47 7.70 17.12
C PHE A 154 -22.30 8.98 17.32
N GLY A 155 -23.43 9.16 16.63
CA GLY A 155 -24.28 10.34 16.82
C GLY A 155 -23.71 11.66 16.26
N TYR A 156 -22.63 11.61 15.47
CA TYR A 156 -21.95 12.79 14.94
C TYR A 156 -21.88 12.79 13.41
N SER A 157 -22.08 13.98 12.79
CA SER A 157 -21.89 14.20 11.36
C SER A 157 -20.42 14.16 10.92
N LEU A 158 -19.48 14.31 11.85
CA LEU A 158 -18.04 14.27 11.66
C LEU A 158 -17.44 13.35 12.73
N VAL A 159 -16.76 12.29 12.29
CA VAL A 159 -16.14 11.32 13.19
C VAL A 159 -14.65 11.63 13.29
N GLU A 160 -14.21 12.19 14.40
CA GLU A 160 -12.79 12.47 14.67
C GLU A 160 -12.07 11.25 15.24
N ALA A 161 -10.76 11.15 14.99
CA ALA A 161 -9.93 10.03 15.46
C ALA A 161 -9.91 9.93 17.00
N ASP A 162 -9.97 11.05 17.71
CA ASP A 162 -9.87 11.12 19.17
C ASP A 162 -11.05 10.46 19.90
N LEU A 163 -12.17 10.21 19.22
CA LEU A 163 -13.32 9.47 19.76
C LEU A 163 -13.03 7.97 19.92
N PHE A 164 -11.99 7.46 19.25
CA PHE A 164 -11.66 6.06 19.25
C PHE A 164 -10.48 5.77 20.17
N ARG A 165 -10.71 4.94 21.18
CA ARG A 165 -9.65 4.49 22.12
C ARG A 165 -8.39 4.00 21.42
N PHE A 166 -8.55 3.25 20.34
CA PHE A 166 -7.45 2.65 19.60
C PHE A 166 -6.68 3.64 18.71
N LEU A 167 -7.16 4.88 18.56
CA LEU A 167 -6.52 5.95 17.79
C LEU A 167 -6.01 7.11 18.67
N ASN A 168 -6.48 7.21 19.92
CA ASN A 168 -6.16 8.31 20.84
C ASN A 168 -5.14 7.97 21.95
N GLN A 169 -4.82 6.70 22.15
CA GLN A 169 -3.95 6.23 23.25
C GLN A 169 -2.45 6.53 23.07
N GLY A 170 -1.99 6.75 21.82
CA GLY A 170 -0.63 7.25 21.55
C GLY A 170 -0.43 8.71 21.99
N ASN A 171 -1.49 9.40 22.42
CA ASN A 171 -1.50 10.78 22.90
C ASN A 171 -0.90 11.80 21.89
N ILE A 172 -1.04 11.50 20.61
CA ILE A 172 -0.84 12.48 19.54
C ILE A 172 -2.19 13.16 19.34
N ALA A 173 -2.41 14.33 19.95
CA ALA A 173 -3.52 15.17 19.54
C ALA A 173 -3.38 15.44 18.03
N GLU A 174 -4.45 15.46 17.24
CA GLU A 174 -4.39 15.91 15.82
C GLU A 174 -3.74 17.31 15.69
N LYS A 175 -3.70 18.08 16.79
CA LYS A 175 -3.06 19.40 16.92
C LYS A 175 -1.57 19.36 17.30
N SER A 176 -0.98 18.18 17.49
CA SER A 176 0.46 18.00 17.73
C SER A 176 1.26 18.47 16.52
N VAL A 177 2.37 19.16 16.76
CA VAL A 177 3.29 19.70 15.75
C VAL A 177 3.80 18.60 14.79
N HIS A 178 3.82 17.34 15.23
CA HIS A 178 4.25 16.19 14.43
C HIS A 178 3.14 15.63 13.52
N ALA A 179 1.85 15.77 13.86
CA ALA A 179 0.76 15.32 13.00
C ALA A 179 0.56 16.22 11.77
N LYS A 180 1.03 17.47 11.83
CA LYS A 180 0.90 18.47 10.74
C LYS A 180 1.58 18.07 9.42
N PHE A 181 2.51 17.11 9.42
CA PHE A 181 3.25 16.71 8.23
C PHE A 181 2.60 15.57 7.44
N ILE A 182 1.53 14.95 7.96
CA ILE A 182 0.84 13.83 7.30
C ILE A 182 -0.49 14.33 6.73
N ASP A 183 -0.62 14.30 5.41
CA ASP A 183 -1.88 14.58 4.72
C ASP A 183 -2.72 13.29 4.61
N ASP A 184 -3.52 13.03 5.65
CA ASP A 184 -4.41 11.87 5.69
C ASP A 184 -5.56 11.95 4.68
N LEU A 185 -5.94 13.16 4.22
CA LEU A 185 -6.97 13.31 3.20
C LEU A 185 -6.43 12.88 1.84
N GLU A 186 -5.28 13.41 1.44
CA GLU A 186 -4.66 13.05 0.16
C GLU A 186 -4.21 11.59 0.15
N GLY A 187 -3.54 11.14 1.22
CA GLY A 187 -3.18 9.73 1.35
C GLY A 187 -4.39 8.81 1.33
N GLY A 188 -5.55 9.26 1.80
CA GLY A 188 -6.82 8.56 1.69
C GLY A 188 -7.33 8.43 0.25
N ARG A 189 -7.24 9.50 -0.55
CA ARG A 189 -7.60 9.46 -1.98
C ARG A 189 -6.68 8.55 -2.78
N GLU A 190 -5.37 8.63 -2.55
CA GLU A 190 -4.39 7.77 -3.21
C GLU A 190 -4.64 6.29 -2.89
N THR A 191 -4.99 5.99 -1.64
CA THR A 191 -5.33 4.63 -1.20
C THR A 191 -6.59 4.12 -1.89
N GLU A 192 -7.63 4.96 -2.01
CA GLU A 192 -8.87 4.62 -2.71
C GLU A 192 -8.62 4.34 -4.20
N VAL A 193 -7.88 5.22 -4.89
CA VAL A 193 -7.49 5.00 -6.29
C VAL A 193 -6.70 3.70 -6.44
N GLY A 194 -5.77 3.43 -5.51
CA GLY A 194 -4.98 2.19 -5.51
C GLY A 194 -5.84 0.94 -5.35
N LEU A 195 -6.82 0.96 -4.43
CA LEU A 195 -7.76 -0.14 -4.22
C LEU A 195 -8.65 -0.38 -5.46
N LEU A 196 -9.20 0.68 -6.05
CA LEU A 196 -10.03 0.58 -7.27
C LEU A 196 -9.23 0.00 -8.45
N LEU A 197 -7.97 0.39 -8.61
CA LEU A 197 -7.12 -0.18 -9.65
C LEU A 197 -6.88 -1.68 -9.44
N ILE A 198 -6.61 -2.09 -8.20
CA ILE A 198 -6.42 -3.50 -7.84
C ILE A 198 -7.70 -4.30 -8.12
N GLU A 199 -8.87 -3.79 -7.71
CA GLU A 199 -10.16 -4.43 -7.93
C GLU A 199 -10.44 -4.65 -9.43
N VAL A 200 -10.27 -3.59 -10.25
CA VAL A 200 -10.44 -3.69 -11.70
C VAL A 200 -9.49 -4.72 -12.32
N ILE A 201 -8.25 -4.82 -11.83
CA ILE A 201 -7.28 -5.80 -12.34
C ILE A 201 -7.66 -7.22 -11.91
N MET A 202 -8.08 -7.42 -10.67
CA MET A 202 -8.56 -8.72 -10.19
C MET A 202 -9.76 -9.22 -10.99
N GLU A 203 -10.75 -8.36 -11.25
CA GLU A 203 -11.90 -8.72 -12.09
C GLU A 203 -11.50 -9.12 -13.52
N LEU A 204 -10.47 -8.49 -14.08
CA LEU A 204 -9.95 -8.86 -15.40
C LEU A 204 -9.21 -10.20 -15.34
N CYS A 205 -8.41 -10.44 -14.30
CA CYS A 205 -7.78 -11.74 -14.09
C CYS A 205 -8.83 -12.85 -14.01
N ASP A 206 -9.89 -12.67 -13.22
CA ASP A 206 -10.97 -13.67 -13.08
C ASP A 206 -11.76 -13.89 -14.38
N LYS A 207 -11.87 -12.86 -15.25
CA LYS A 207 -12.55 -12.98 -16.55
C LYS A 207 -11.71 -13.65 -17.63
N TYR A 208 -10.38 -13.56 -17.56
CA TYR A 208 -9.48 -13.97 -18.65
C TYR A 208 -8.51 -15.11 -18.26
N ILE A 209 -8.51 -15.53 -16.99
CA ILE A 209 -7.76 -16.68 -16.49
C ILE A 209 -8.82 -17.69 -15.97
N PRO A 210 -9.06 -18.80 -16.70
CA PRO A 210 -10.05 -19.81 -16.31
C PRO A 210 -9.64 -20.65 -15.10
#